data_AF-A0A9J6FD84-F1
#
_entry.id   AF-A0A9J6FD84-F1
#
_cell.length_a   1.000
_cell.length_b   1.000
_cell.length_c   1.000
_cell.angle_alpha   90.00
_cell.angle_beta   90.00
_cell.angle_gamma   90.00
#
_symmetry.space_group_name_H-M   'P 1'
#
loop_
_entity.id
_entity.type
_entity.pdbx_description
1 polymer ?
#
loop_
_entity_poly.entity_id
_entity_poly.type
_entity_poly.pdbx_seq_one_letter_code
_entity_poly.pdbx_strand_id
1 'polypeptide(L)'
;MSTFNMLARLIELKSFAETFLSEEERVRWTQSTWAQVEMLTASLQPAQVATKTLQSEQLTIGDFYGTWLTCFMDTSRISSPLAKALAQSMQKRERDLCGANIFSVALYMDPRYRLFLTTEQKIQARLHLAKT
;
A
#
# COMPACT_ATOMS: atom_id res chain seq x y z
N MET A 1 -6.76 -7.79 -5.02
CA MET A 1 -7.74 -7.00 -4.25
C MET A 1 -9.07 -6.90 -5.00
N SER A 2 -10.18 -7.32 -4.40
CA SER A 2 -11.51 -7.32 -5.01
C SER A 2 -12.08 -5.91 -5.22
N THR A 3 -11.94 -5.01 -4.22
CA THR A 3 -12.46 -3.63 -4.31
C THR A 3 -11.81 -2.81 -5.42
N PHE A 4 -10.48 -2.84 -5.52
CA PHE A 4 -9.77 -2.16 -6.62
C PHE A 4 -10.22 -2.70 -7.97
N ASN A 5 -10.28 -4.03 -8.13
CA ASN A 5 -10.69 -4.65 -9.39
C ASN A 5 -12.11 -4.24 -9.78
N MET A 6 -13.04 -4.22 -8.82
CA MET A 6 -14.43 -3.78 -9.04
C MET A 6 -14.48 -2.33 -9.53
N LEU A 7 -13.81 -1.40 -8.84
CA LEU A 7 -13.85 0.02 -9.21
C LEU A 7 -13.14 0.28 -10.55
N ALA A 8 -12.01 -0.38 -10.81
CA ALA A 8 -11.31 -0.27 -12.08
C ALA A 8 -12.18 -0.78 -13.25
N ARG A 9 -12.88 -1.91 -13.08
CA ARG A 9 -13.84 -2.41 -14.08
C ARG A 9 -15.03 -1.47 -14.26
N LEU A 10 -15.52 -0.87 -13.17
CA LEU A 10 -16.62 0.08 -13.23
C LEU A 10 -16.25 1.33 -14.04
N ILE A 11 -15.03 1.86 -13.88
CA ILE A 11 -14.51 2.98 -14.66
C ILE A 11 -14.37 2.58 -16.14
N GLU A 12 -13.80 1.41 -16.43
CA GLU A 12 -13.63 0.90 -17.79
C GLU A 12 -14.96 0.76 -18.54
N LEU A 13 -16.01 0.37 -17.82
CA LEU A 13 -17.35 0.21 -18.35
C LEU A 13 -18.23 1.45 -18.16
N LYS A 14 -17.67 2.61 -17.82
CA LYS A 14 -18.44 3.83 -17.52
C LYS A 14 -19.45 4.19 -18.60
N SER A 15 -19.01 4.27 -19.86
CA SER A 15 -19.89 4.64 -20.99
C SER A 15 -21.03 3.63 -21.18
N PHE A 16 -20.74 2.34 -21.00
CA PHE A 16 -21.74 1.29 -21.02
C PHE A 16 -22.72 1.45 -19.86
N ALA A 17 -22.23 1.60 -18.63
CA ALA A 17 -23.07 1.76 -17.44
C ALA A 17 -24.03 2.96 -17.57
N GLU A 18 -23.55 4.09 -18.09
CA GLU A 18 -24.35 5.30 -18.32
C GLU A 18 -25.55 5.08 -19.27
N THR A 19 -25.50 4.09 -20.17
CA THR A 19 -26.64 3.76 -21.05
C THR A 19 -27.77 3.05 -20.32
N PHE A 20 -27.50 2.38 -19.20
CA PHE A 20 -28.50 1.63 -18.42
C PHE A 20 -29.00 2.38 -17.19
N LEU A 21 -28.44 3.56 -16.87
CA LEU A 21 -28.90 4.36 -15.75
C LEU A 21 -30.31 4.91 -16.02
N SER A 22 -31.22 4.66 -15.08
CA SER A 22 -32.51 5.34 -15.00
C SER A 22 -32.33 6.84 -14.74
N GLU A 23 -33.38 7.65 -14.94
CA GLU A 23 -33.34 9.09 -14.69
C GLU A 23 -32.97 9.43 -13.24
N GLU A 24 -33.46 8.66 -12.27
CA GLU A 24 -33.12 8.83 -10.85
C GLU A 24 -31.63 8.54 -10.57
N GLU A 25 -31.07 7.54 -11.24
CA GLU A 25 -29.65 7.16 -11.07
C GLU A 25 -28.72 8.16 -11.75
N ARG A 26 -29.12 8.75 -12.89
CA ARG A 26 -28.35 9.80 -13.59
C ARG A 26 -28.13 11.03 -12.71
N VAL A 27 -29.10 11.37 -11.84
CA VAL A 27 -28.95 12.45 -10.85
C VAL A 27 -27.87 12.13 -9.81
N ARG A 28 -27.70 10.85 -9.45
CA ARG A 28 -26.71 10.40 -8.46
C ARG A 28 -25.32 10.20 -9.08
N TRP A 29 -25.25 9.67 -10.29
CA TRP A 29 -24.02 9.39 -11.04
C TRP A 29 -23.58 10.59 -11.87
N THR A 30 -23.37 11.71 -11.17
CA THR A 30 -22.80 12.91 -11.79
C THR A 30 -21.32 12.71 -12.16
N GLN A 31 -20.79 13.61 -12.98
CA GLN A 31 -19.35 13.63 -13.26
C GLN A 31 -18.49 13.76 -12.00
N SER A 32 -19.00 14.41 -10.93
CA SER A 32 -18.32 14.48 -9.64
C SER A 32 -18.24 13.11 -8.96
N THR A 33 -19.32 12.32 -9.01
CA THR A 33 -19.35 10.95 -8.47
C THR A 33 -18.34 10.07 -9.19
N TRP A 34 -18.26 10.17 -10.51
CA TRP A 34 -17.24 9.45 -11.30
C TRP A 34 -15.81 9.86 -10.93
N ALA A 35 -15.55 11.17 -10.77
CA ALA A 35 -14.25 11.66 -10.32
C ALA A 35 -13.88 11.14 -8.91
N GLN A 36 -14.85 10.97 -8.02
CA GLN A 36 -14.62 10.34 -6.71
C GLN A 36 -14.26 8.86 -6.85
N VAL A 37 -14.95 8.11 -7.73
CA VAL A 37 -14.63 6.70 -8.01
C VAL A 37 -13.22 6.55 -8.60
N GLU A 38 -12.84 7.42 -9.53
CA GLU A 38 -11.48 7.48 -10.08
C GLU A 38 -10.44 7.76 -9.00
N MET A 39 -10.70 8.74 -8.12
CA MET A 39 -9.82 9.09 -7.01
C MET A 39 -9.67 7.93 -6.00
N LEU A 40 -10.76 7.23 -5.67
CA LEU A 40 -10.73 6.03 -4.83
C LEU A 40 -9.90 4.93 -5.47
N THR A 41 -10.11 4.68 -6.77
CA THR A 41 -9.38 3.66 -7.52
C THR A 41 -7.88 3.96 -7.56
N ALA A 42 -7.52 5.21 -7.85
CA ALA A 42 -6.14 5.68 -7.82
C ALA A 42 -5.51 5.49 -6.43
N SER A 43 -6.23 5.84 -5.36
CA SER A 43 -5.76 5.69 -3.97
C SER A 43 -5.48 4.24 -3.57
N LEU A 44 -6.19 3.28 -4.18
CA LEU A 44 -6.03 1.84 -3.92
C LEU A 44 -5.01 1.16 -4.85
N GLN A 45 -4.61 1.82 -5.94
CA GLN A 45 -3.70 1.27 -6.95
C GLN A 45 -2.34 0.86 -6.37
N PRO A 46 -1.65 1.66 -5.54
CA PRO A 46 -0.36 1.27 -4.97
C PRO A 46 -0.46 -0.04 -4.16
N ALA A 47 -1.53 -0.19 -3.37
CA ALA A 47 -1.77 -1.39 -2.58
C ALA A 47 -2.04 -2.63 -3.46
N GLN A 48 -2.76 -2.47 -4.57
CA GLN A 48 -2.97 -3.56 -5.53
C GLN A 48 -1.65 -4.00 -6.20
N VAL A 49 -0.81 -3.05 -6.63
CA VAL A 49 0.50 -3.34 -7.24
C VAL A 49 1.38 -4.06 -6.21
N ALA A 50 1.50 -3.51 -5.01
CA ALA A 50 2.26 -4.10 -3.92
C ALA A 50 1.78 -5.53 -3.59
N THR A 51 0.46 -5.74 -3.52
CA THR A 51 -0.10 -7.08 -3.24
C THR A 51 0.31 -8.09 -4.31
N LYS A 52 0.26 -7.73 -5.60
CA LYS A 52 0.71 -8.62 -6.68
C LYS A 52 2.19 -8.96 -6.58
N THR A 53 3.03 -7.96 -6.29
CA THR A 53 4.47 -8.17 -6.08
C THR A 53 4.73 -9.09 -4.89
N LEU A 54 4.02 -8.87 -3.78
CA LEU A 54 4.12 -9.68 -2.56
C LEU A 54 3.50 -11.09 -2.68
N GLN A 55 2.86 -11.40 -3.80
CA GLN A 55 2.38 -12.75 -4.11
C GLN A 55 3.39 -13.56 -4.94
N SER A 56 4.55 -12.99 -5.26
CA SER A 56 5.61 -13.74 -5.96
C SER A 56 6.26 -14.80 -5.07
N GLU A 57 6.71 -15.91 -5.67
CA GLU A 57 7.13 -17.11 -4.93
C GLU A 57 8.45 -16.97 -4.14
N GLN A 58 9.25 -15.93 -4.39
CA GLN A 58 10.57 -15.75 -3.77
C GLN A 58 10.73 -14.36 -3.14
N LEU A 59 10.03 -14.10 -2.05
CA LEU A 59 10.15 -12.85 -1.30
C LEU A 59 11.11 -12.96 -0.12
N THR A 60 12.20 -12.20 -0.17
CA THR A 60 12.99 -11.94 1.04
C THR A 60 12.35 -10.84 1.88
N ILE A 61 12.75 -10.71 3.15
CA ILE A 61 12.29 -9.63 4.02
C ILE A 61 12.61 -8.24 3.45
N GLY A 62 13.74 -8.12 2.75
CA GLY A 62 14.14 -6.89 2.08
C GLY A 62 13.23 -6.57 0.91
N ASP A 63 12.86 -7.57 0.11
CA ASP A 63 11.94 -7.36 -1.02
C ASP A 63 10.54 -6.98 -0.54
N PHE A 64 10.09 -7.58 0.58
CA PHE A 64 8.89 -7.14 1.28
C PHE A 64 9.00 -5.67 1.69
N TYR A 65 10.07 -5.28 2.38
CA TYR A 65 10.22 -3.92 2.91
C TYR A 65 10.39 -2.88 1.79
N GLY A 66 11.11 -3.21 0.72
CA GLY A 66 11.18 -2.39 -0.48
C GLY A 66 9.82 -2.16 -1.12
N THR A 67 9.03 -3.23 -1.27
CA THR A 67 7.67 -3.15 -1.81
C THR A 67 6.76 -2.32 -0.90
N TRP A 68 6.91 -2.48 0.42
CA TRP A 68 6.19 -1.68 1.42
C TRP A 68 6.50 -0.19 1.30
N LEU A 69 7.78 0.19 1.23
CA LEU A 69 8.22 1.57 1.09
C LEU A 69 7.71 2.20 -0.21
N THR A 70 7.81 1.49 -1.34
CA THR A 70 7.27 1.95 -2.62
C THR A 70 5.77 2.19 -2.53
N CYS A 71 5.02 1.23 -1.97
CA CYS A 71 3.59 1.37 -1.76
C CYS A 71 3.24 2.60 -0.89
N PHE A 72 3.97 2.80 0.20
CA PHE A 72 3.79 3.94 1.09
C PHE A 72 4.06 5.27 0.39
N MET A 73 5.17 5.37 -0.35
CA MET A 73 5.53 6.59 -1.09
C MET A 73 4.52 6.91 -2.18
N ASP A 74 4.12 5.92 -2.98
CA ASP A 74 3.15 6.12 -4.06
C ASP A 74 1.77 6.46 -3.52
N THR A 75 1.34 5.84 -2.42
CA THR A 75 0.10 6.22 -1.74
C THR A 75 0.18 7.65 -1.21
N SER A 76 1.30 8.05 -0.61
CA SER A 76 1.48 9.38 -0.03
C SER A 76 1.52 10.52 -1.07
N ARG A 77 1.84 10.21 -2.33
CA ARG A 77 1.82 11.17 -3.44
C ARG A 77 0.40 11.49 -3.92
N ILE A 78 -0.59 10.66 -3.60
CA ILE A 78 -1.96 10.84 -4.04
C ILE A 78 -2.67 11.82 -3.11
N SER A 79 -3.12 12.94 -3.67
CA SER A 79 -3.86 13.97 -2.92
C SER A 79 -5.33 13.56 -2.74
N SER A 80 -5.58 12.60 -1.85
CA SER A 80 -6.94 12.20 -1.45
C SER A 80 -7.04 11.94 0.06
N PRO A 81 -8.22 12.15 0.67
CA PRO A 81 -8.43 11.83 2.09
C PRO A 81 -8.16 10.35 2.40
N LEU A 82 -8.57 9.45 1.49
CA LEU A 82 -8.35 8.02 1.64
C LEU A 82 -6.86 7.67 1.58
N ALA A 83 -6.13 8.17 0.59
CA ALA A 83 -4.70 7.90 0.45
C ALA A 83 -3.91 8.40 1.67
N LYS A 84 -4.26 9.57 2.18
CA LYS A 84 -3.67 10.10 3.43
C LYS A 84 -3.94 9.18 4.63
N ALA A 85 -5.17 8.72 4.79
CA ALA A 85 -5.54 7.80 5.88
C ALA A 85 -4.82 6.44 5.75
N LEU A 86 -4.67 5.93 4.52
CA LEU A 86 -3.92 4.71 4.24
C LEU A 86 -2.44 4.89 4.58
N ALA A 87 -1.80 5.97 4.12
CA ALA A 87 -0.40 6.25 4.41
C ALA A 87 -0.14 6.36 5.93
N GLN A 88 -1.02 7.03 6.68
CA GLN A 88 -0.93 7.10 8.15
C GLN A 88 -1.05 5.72 8.80
N SER A 89 -1.97 4.89 8.31
CA SER A 89 -2.17 3.53 8.81
C SER A 89 -0.97 2.62 8.50
N MET A 90 -0.39 2.75 7.31
CA MET A 90 0.85 2.08 6.93
C MET A 90 1.99 2.51 7.86
N GLN A 91 2.21 3.81 8.04
CA GLN A 91 3.27 4.30 8.93
C GLN A 91 3.12 3.78 10.37
N LYS A 92 1.88 3.72 10.89
CA LYS A 92 1.62 3.10 12.20
C LYS A 92 2.04 1.63 12.22
N ARG A 93 1.62 0.86 11.21
CA ARG A 93 1.94 -0.56 11.11
C ARG A 93 3.44 -0.82 10.96
N GLU A 94 4.15 0.04 10.23
CA GLU A 94 5.60 -0.04 10.06
C GLU A 94 6.34 0.12 11.38
N ARG A 95 5.91 1.08 12.23
CA ARG A 95 6.48 1.22 13.58
C ARG A 95 6.27 -0.03 14.41
N ASP A 96 5.09 -0.63 14.36
CA ASP A 96 4.79 -1.87 15.08
C ASP A 96 5.66 -3.04 14.59
N LEU A 97 5.88 -3.16 13.28
CA LEU A 97 6.74 -4.18 12.67
C LEU A 97 8.21 -3.98 13.09
N CYS A 98 8.73 -2.76 12.97
CA CYS A 98 10.11 -2.43 13.37
C CYS A 98 10.34 -2.54 14.88
N GLY A 99 9.28 -2.48 15.70
CA GLY A 99 9.33 -2.79 17.14
C GLY A 99 9.55 -4.27 17.44
N ALA A 100 9.25 -5.18 16.51
CA ALA A 100 9.53 -6.60 16.67
C ALA A 100 11.02 -6.89 16.38
N ASN A 101 11.71 -7.52 17.34
CA ASN A 101 13.14 -7.83 17.23
C ASN A 101 13.48 -8.63 15.97
N ILE A 102 12.64 -9.61 15.60
CA ILE A 102 12.86 -10.48 14.44
C ILE A 102 12.88 -9.66 13.13
N PHE A 103 11.94 -8.73 12.97
CA PHE A 103 11.85 -7.91 11.77
C PHE A 103 13.06 -6.97 11.65
N SER A 104 13.44 -6.31 12.74
CA SER A 104 14.64 -5.45 12.79
C SER A 104 15.93 -6.22 12.51
N VAL A 105 16.06 -7.45 13.01
CA VAL A 105 17.21 -8.33 12.75
C VAL A 105 17.26 -8.71 11.28
N ALA A 106 16.14 -9.17 10.72
CA ALA A 106 16.06 -9.58 9.34
C ALA A 106 16.34 -8.40 8.38
N LEU A 107 15.87 -7.19 8.73
CA LEU A 107 16.17 -5.97 7.98
C LEU A 107 17.65 -5.54 8.12
N TYR A 108 18.26 -5.77 9.29
CA TYR A 108 19.67 -5.48 9.53
C TYR A 108 20.59 -6.36 8.68
N MET A 109 20.19 -7.61 8.39
CA MET A 109 20.92 -8.51 7.51
C MET A 109 20.93 -8.04 6.06
N ASP A 110 19.92 -7.28 5.62
CA ASP A 110 19.87 -6.74 4.27
C ASP A 110 20.65 -5.42 4.17
N PRO A 111 21.77 -5.36 3.44
CA PRO A 111 22.58 -4.15 3.31
C PRO A 111 21.81 -2.97 2.73
N ARG A 112 20.80 -3.22 1.88
CA ARG A 112 19.98 -2.18 1.23
C ARG A 112 19.22 -1.35 2.26
N TYR A 113 18.77 -1.98 3.35
CA TYR A 113 17.88 -1.35 4.32
C TYR A 113 18.50 -1.12 5.70
N ARG A 114 19.68 -1.69 5.94
CA ARG A 114 20.45 -1.48 7.18
C ARG A 114 20.68 -0.01 7.53
N LEU A 115 20.75 0.88 6.53
CA LEU A 115 20.91 2.32 6.74
C LEU A 115 19.69 2.97 7.40
N PHE A 116 18.48 2.45 7.17
CA PHE A 116 17.24 2.99 7.74
C PHE A 116 17.04 2.63 9.21
N LEU A 117 17.78 1.65 9.74
CA LEU A 117 17.71 1.28 11.15
C LEU A 117 18.44 2.30 12.03
N THR A 118 17.82 2.61 13.17
CA THR A 118 18.44 3.43 14.22
C THR A 118 19.63 2.71 14.85
N THR A 119 20.52 3.46 15.52
CA THR A 119 21.67 2.89 16.22
C THR A 119 21.25 1.85 17.25
N GLU A 120 20.17 2.11 17.99
CA GLU A 120 19.62 1.19 18.98
C GLU A 120 19.15 -0.11 18.33
N GLN A 121 18.37 -0.02 17.25
CA GLN A 121 17.91 -1.21 16.51
C GLN A 121 19.08 -2.03 15.95
N LYS A 122 20.16 -1.39 15.51
CA LYS A 122 21.38 -2.08 15.04
C LYS A 122 22.07 -2.84 16.17
N ILE A 123 22.13 -2.27 17.38
CA ILE A 123 22.72 -2.93 18.55
C ILE A 123 21.86 -4.13 18.96
N GLN A 124 20.55 -3.93 19.10
CA GLN A 124 19.61 -5.01 19.45
C GLN A 124 19.65 -6.14 18.42
N ALA A 125 19.73 -5.81 17.13
CA ALA A 125 19.85 -6.81 16.08
C ALA A 125 21.13 -7.65 16.22
N ARG A 126 22.28 -7.01 16.46
CA ARG A 126 23.55 -7.74 16.69
C ARG A 126 23.49 -8.66 17.91
N LEU A 127 22.91 -8.18 19.01
CA LEU A 127 22.76 -8.97 20.24
C LEU A 127 21.86 -10.18 20.02
N HIS A 128 20.81 -10.05 19.21
CA HIS A 128 19.92 -11.16 18.88
C HIS A 128 20.62 -12.20 17.99
N LEU A 129 21.38 -11.75 16.99
CA LEU A 129 22.16 -12.63 16.10
C LEU A 129 23.23 -13.42 16.85
N ALA A 130 23.86 -12.83 17.86
CA ALA A 130 24.88 -13.51 18.66
C ALA A 130 24.30 -14.59 19.61
N LYS A 131 22.98 -14.61 19.81
CA LYS A 131 22.27 -15.58 20.67
C LYS A 131 21.66 -16.76 19.90
N THR A 132 21.66 -16.70 18.57
CA THR A 132 21.09 -17.73 17.69
C THR A 132 22.21 -18.68 17.25
#